data_AF-A0A2P8KP11-F1
#
_entry.id   AF-A0A2P8KP11-F1
#
_cell.length_a   1.000
_cell.length_b   1.000
_cell.length_c   1.000
_cell.angle_alpha   90.00
_cell.angle_beta   90.00
_cell.angle_gamma   90.00
#
_symmetry.space_group_name_H-M   'P 1'
#
loop_
_entity.id
_entity.type
_entity.pdbx_description
1 polymer ?
#
loop_
_entity_poly.entity_id
_entity_poly.type
_entity_poly.pdbx_seq_one_letter_code
_entity_poly.pdbx_strand_id
1 'polypeptide(L)'
;MIMPKTYAMLDDDGQPLDAHVSFRKGGVILHSRGGTKGKNAQNADYAAGLRVVLSRLKSAQVAIRGAWVDSNTVQTLPLSEREILSGADGGLEVAEMQRLLTTRMKTVRADPSSNASGGNSTRRILIQTTFAGSTTAFASMLRCRPTDIDNGSDERLPLEDLDKVTPEHVWNAVQQFVAGGVKHAFGPSTNYDLIADDGSRHPPKAVFGVALSLALAGFEVLPRHFAAGEGSASFRLLRAADFEIVRKDGASEAPVDPEALAWREGERRLVAHRAGERGRGLARAKKDQFIKEHGRLFCESCGEEPVRRFGTPHAEACIEVHHASVQVSEMKPGHQTTLADLECLCANCHRLVHRRIAKGELIPGDDKNPASSEAGQQQASEAEPAALANANDVSASA
;
A
#
# COMPACT_ATOMS: atom_id res chain seq x y z
N MET A 1 11.85 18.68 20.60
CA MET A 1 11.47 17.75 21.68
C MET A 1 10.59 16.66 21.09
N ILE A 2 10.99 15.39 21.19
CA ILE A 2 10.15 14.26 20.77
C ILE A 2 8.95 14.23 21.71
N MET A 3 7.73 14.35 21.17
CA MET A 3 6.53 14.27 21.98
C MET A 3 6.40 12.84 22.55
N PRO A 4 6.02 12.69 23.83
CA PRO A 4 5.79 11.38 24.42
C PRO A 4 4.67 10.66 23.66
N LYS A 5 4.96 9.43 23.19
CA LYS A 5 4.03 8.59 22.42
C LYS A 5 2.98 7.94 23.32
N THR A 6 3.39 7.57 24.52
CA THR A 6 2.58 6.92 25.54
C THR A 6 2.49 7.79 26.79
N TYR A 7 1.35 7.73 27.48
CA TYR A 7 1.11 8.40 28.75
C TYR A 7 0.61 7.39 29.78
N ALA A 8 1.11 7.49 31.02
CA ALA A 8 0.54 6.79 32.16
C ALA A 8 -0.66 7.59 32.67
N MET A 9 -1.74 6.89 32.98
CA MET A 9 -2.88 7.50 33.64
C MET A 9 -2.60 7.67 35.13
N LEU A 10 -3.02 8.78 35.70
CA LEU A 10 -3.02 8.98 37.14
C LEU A 10 -4.39 8.60 37.71
N ASP A 11 -4.46 8.08 38.93
CA ASP A 11 -5.72 7.93 39.66
C ASP A 11 -6.23 9.28 40.21
N ASP A 12 -7.25 9.23 41.06
CA ASP A 12 -7.87 10.44 41.62
C ASP A 12 -6.98 11.12 42.68
N ASP A 13 -6.07 10.36 43.30
CA ASP A 13 -5.06 10.83 44.27
C ASP A 13 -3.76 11.29 43.59
N GLY A 14 -3.68 11.19 42.26
CA GLY A 14 -2.53 11.59 41.46
C GLY A 14 -1.42 10.53 41.37
N GLN A 15 -1.65 9.30 41.85
CA GLN A 15 -0.70 8.20 41.73
C GLN A 15 -0.78 7.56 40.34
N PRO A 16 0.34 7.13 39.75
CA PRO A 16 0.33 6.47 38.45
C PRO A 16 -0.30 5.09 38.53
N LEU A 17 -1.26 4.82 37.64
CA LEU A 17 -1.82 3.49 37.38
C LEU A 17 -0.90 2.75 36.40
N ASP A 18 -0.78 1.42 36.56
CA ASP A 18 -0.25 0.56 35.50
C ASP A 18 -1.34 0.38 34.43
N ALA A 19 -1.60 1.46 33.70
CA ALA A 19 -2.51 1.52 32.58
C ALA A 19 -2.13 2.71 31.68
N HIS A 20 -1.71 2.38 30.47
CA HIS A 20 -1.15 3.32 29.53
C HIS A 20 -2.15 3.69 28.43
N VAL A 21 -2.07 4.94 27.99
CA VAL A 21 -2.86 5.49 26.88
C VAL A 21 -1.99 6.18 25.85
N SER A 22 -2.46 6.21 24.62
CA SER A 22 -1.95 7.09 23.57
C SER A 22 -3.11 7.85 22.91
N PHE A 23 -2.77 8.86 22.10
CA PHE A 23 -3.75 9.78 21.53
C PHE A 23 -3.61 9.84 20.02
N ARG A 24 -4.76 9.84 19.33
CA ARG A 24 -4.80 9.95 17.87
C ARG A 24 -6.04 10.70 17.42
N LYS A 25 -5.88 11.86 16.76
CA LYS A 25 -6.96 12.63 16.11
C LYS A 25 -8.22 12.78 16.98
N GLY A 26 -8.07 13.21 18.24
CA GLY A 26 -9.20 13.37 19.17
C GLY A 26 -9.76 12.05 19.74
N GLY A 27 -9.08 10.93 19.52
CA GLY A 27 -9.35 9.64 20.15
C GLY A 27 -8.31 9.28 21.22
N VAL A 28 -8.76 8.49 22.20
CA VAL A 28 -7.93 7.90 23.25
C VAL A 28 -7.77 6.42 22.96
N ILE A 29 -6.53 5.95 22.90
CA ILE A 29 -6.21 4.54 22.72
C ILE A 29 -5.80 4.01 24.09
N LEU A 30 -6.57 3.04 24.61
CA LEU A 30 -6.20 2.32 25.83
C LEU A 30 -5.49 1.03 25.43
N HIS A 31 -4.27 0.84 25.94
CA HIS A 31 -3.45 -0.31 25.57
C HIS A 31 -3.92 -1.59 26.26
N SER A 32 -3.81 -2.72 25.55
CA SER A 32 -4.16 -4.04 26.10
C SER A 32 -3.36 -4.39 27.35
N ARG A 33 -3.98 -5.12 28.26
CA ARG A 33 -3.27 -5.84 29.31
C ARG A 33 -2.49 -7.01 28.73
N GLY A 34 -1.23 -7.12 29.11
CA GLY A 34 -0.30 -8.15 28.67
C GLY A 34 0.39 -8.87 29.82
N GLY A 35 1.00 -10.02 29.52
CA GLY A 35 1.75 -10.81 30.50
C GLY A 35 0.89 -11.66 31.44
N THR A 36 1.56 -12.57 32.14
CA THR A 36 0.93 -13.43 33.15
C THR A 36 1.10 -12.78 34.51
N LYS A 37 0.12 -12.95 35.42
CA LYS A 37 0.20 -12.38 36.79
C LYS A 37 1.53 -12.79 37.45
N GLY A 38 2.39 -11.81 37.74
CA GLY A 38 3.71 -12.02 38.35
C GLY A 38 4.91 -12.15 37.40
N LYS A 39 4.72 -12.17 36.07
CA LYS A 39 5.81 -12.17 35.07
C LYS A 39 5.46 -11.29 33.87
N ASN A 40 6.25 -10.24 33.64
CA ASN A 40 6.08 -9.29 32.53
C ASN A 40 4.64 -8.75 32.40
N ALA A 41 3.96 -8.56 33.53
CA ALA A 41 2.63 -7.97 33.55
C ALA A 41 2.71 -6.51 33.07
N GLN A 42 1.85 -6.14 32.14
CA GLN A 42 1.75 -4.80 31.59
C GLN A 42 0.30 -4.38 31.59
N ASN A 43 0.04 -3.11 31.91
CA ASN A 43 -1.30 -2.55 32.01
C ASN A 43 -2.20 -3.36 32.97
N ALA A 44 -1.67 -3.79 34.13
CA ALA A 44 -2.38 -4.58 35.13
C ALA A 44 -3.65 -3.88 35.64
N ASP A 45 -3.65 -2.55 35.68
CA ASP A 45 -4.76 -1.70 36.12
C ASP A 45 -5.71 -1.31 34.99
N TYR A 46 -5.73 -2.05 33.88
CA TYR A 46 -6.56 -1.78 32.69
C TYR A 46 -8.01 -1.35 33.02
N ALA A 47 -8.68 -2.08 33.92
CA ALA A 47 -10.08 -1.79 34.26
C ALA A 47 -10.22 -0.48 35.07
N ALA A 48 -9.28 -0.18 35.96
CA ALA A 48 -9.25 1.09 36.68
C ALA A 48 -8.94 2.25 35.73
N GLY A 49 -7.96 2.04 34.84
CA GLY A 49 -7.62 2.98 33.77
C GLY A 49 -8.82 3.31 32.86
N LEU A 50 -9.55 2.28 32.40
CA LEU A 50 -10.75 2.48 31.60
C LEU A 50 -11.81 3.32 32.33
N ARG A 51 -12.07 3.01 33.60
CA ARG A 51 -13.00 3.79 34.45
C ARG A 51 -12.58 5.25 34.55
N VAL A 52 -11.30 5.50 34.77
CA VAL A 52 -10.72 6.83 34.89
C VAL A 52 -10.88 7.64 33.59
N VAL A 53 -10.58 7.04 32.43
CA VAL A 53 -10.78 7.70 31.12
C VAL A 53 -12.24 8.10 30.95
N LEU A 54 -13.17 7.17 31.14
CA LEU A 54 -14.60 7.42 30.95
C LEU A 54 -15.13 8.49 31.93
N SER A 55 -14.71 8.44 33.19
CA SER A 55 -15.09 9.42 34.22
C SER A 55 -14.60 10.83 33.87
N ARG A 56 -13.34 10.95 33.41
CA ARG A 56 -12.74 12.24 33.06
C ARG A 56 -13.33 12.82 31.78
N LEU A 57 -13.59 11.99 30.76
CA LEU A 57 -14.31 12.42 29.56
C LEU A 57 -15.70 12.97 29.91
N LYS A 58 -16.46 12.27 30.77
CA LYS A 58 -17.78 12.71 31.22
C LYS A 58 -17.71 14.01 32.02
N SER A 59 -16.77 14.10 32.97
CA SER A 59 -16.57 15.30 33.81
C SER A 59 -16.16 16.53 32.99
N ALA A 60 -15.36 16.33 31.94
CA ALA A 60 -14.95 17.38 31.00
C ALA A 60 -15.99 17.64 29.89
N GLN A 61 -17.16 16.98 29.94
CA GLN A 61 -18.24 17.09 28.95
C GLN A 61 -17.79 16.81 27.51
N VAL A 62 -16.80 15.93 27.34
CA VAL A 62 -16.31 15.49 26.04
C VAL A 62 -17.12 14.26 25.62
N ALA A 63 -18.03 14.44 24.65
CA ALA A 63 -18.87 13.36 24.16
C ALA A 63 -18.07 12.29 23.41
N ILE A 64 -18.40 11.02 23.69
CA ILE A 64 -17.86 9.85 23.00
C ILE A 64 -18.67 9.62 21.71
N ARG A 65 -17.99 9.53 20.56
CA ARG A 65 -18.62 9.23 19.27
C ARG A 65 -18.75 7.72 19.03
N GLY A 66 -17.87 6.95 19.64
CA GLY A 66 -17.91 5.49 19.64
C GLY A 66 -16.61 4.91 20.19
N ALA A 67 -16.57 3.59 20.36
CA ALA A 67 -15.37 2.86 20.71
C ALA A 67 -15.26 1.55 19.94
N TRP A 68 -14.05 1.18 19.55
CA TRP A 68 -13.76 0.00 18.74
C TRP A 68 -12.62 -0.81 19.33
N VAL A 69 -12.66 -2.11 19.09
CA VAL A 69 -11.48 -2.95 19.31
C VAL A 69 -10.42 -2.64 18.25
N ASP A 70 -9.26 -2.20 18.70
CA ASP A 70 -8.11 -1.81 17.88
C ASP A 70 -6.93 -2.76 18.08
N SER A 71 -7.23 -4.05 18.23
CA SER A 71 -6.22 -5.11 18.30
C SER A 71 -5.86 -5.62 16.91
N ASN A 72 -4.58 -5.91 16.67
CA ASN A 72 -4.06 -6.35 15.35
C ASN A 72 -4.86 -7.50 14.74
N THR A 73 -5.26 -8.46 15.56
CA THR A 73 -5.95 -9.67 15.11
C THR A 73 -7.31 -9.39 14.48
N VAL A 74 -7.90 -8.24 14.77
CA VAL A 74 -9.23 -7.87 14.25
C VAL A 74 -9.18 -6.60 13.43
N GLN A 75 -8.08 -5.85 13.38
CA GLN A 75 -8.03 -4.51 12.79
C GLN A 75 -8.45 -4.47 11.31
N THR A 76 -8.31 -5.60 10.60
CA THR A 76 -8.72 -5.76 9.20
C THR A 76 -10.24 -5.90 9.00
N LEU A 77 -10.99 -6.15 10.07
CA LEU A 77 -12.45 -6.22 10.02
C LEU A 77 -13.06 -4.82 9.83
N PRO A 78 -14.25 -4.74 9.20
CA PRO A 78 -15.03 -3.52 9.10
C PRO A 78 -15.22 -2.83 10.46
N LEU A 79 -15.33 -1.49 10.47
CA LEU A 79 -15.53 -0.74 11.72
C LEU A 79 -16.80 -1.18 12.47
N SER A 80 -17.87 -1.53 11.74
CA SER A 80 -19.12 -2.03 12.32
C SER A 80 -18.93 -3.33 13.12
N GLU A 81 -18.05 -4.23 12.67
CA GLU A 81 -17.79 -5.51 13.34
C GLU A 81 -16.88 -5.37 14.57
N ARG A 82 -16.22 -4.22 14.71
CA ARG A 82 -15.30 -3.92 15.81
C ARG A 82 -15.89 -2.98 16.85
N GLU A 83 -17.05 -2.40 16.58
CA GLU A 83 -17.70 -1.44 17.45
C GLU A 83 -18.16 -2.11 18.74
N ILE A 84 -17.76 -1.54 19.87
CA ILE A 84 -18.09 -2.03 21.22
C ILE A 84 -18.83 -0.98 22.04
N LEU A 85 -18.85 0.27 21.58
CA LEU A 85 -19.66 1.35 22.16
C LEU A 85 -20.09 2.28 21.03
N SER A 86 -21.38 2.51 20.88
CA SER A 86 -21.88 3.49 19.92
C SER A 86 -21.88 4.90 20.50
N GLY A 87 -22.06 5.92 19.66
CA GLY A 87 -22.24 7.29 20.14
C GLY A 87 -23.44 7.47 21.07
N ALA A 88 -24.52 6.69 20.87
CA ALA A 88 -25.69 6.69 21.75
C ALA A 88 -25.37 6.12 23.14
N ASP A 89 -24.56 5.05 23.19
CA ASP A 89 -24.10 4.48 24.46
C ASP A 89 -23.16 5.44 25.23
N GLY A 90 -22.53 6.40 24.54
CA GLY A 90 -21.61 7.38 25.13
C GLY A 90 -22.23 8.34 26.15
N GLY A 91 -23.56 8.43 26.20
CA GLY A 91 -24.31 9.22 27.19
C GLY A 91 -24.62 8.47 28.50
N LEU A 92 -24.31 7.17 28.58
CA LEU A 92 -24.65 6.34 29.74
C LEU A 92 -23.81 6.68 30.99
N GLU A 93 -24.17 6.09 32.12
CA GLU A 93 -23.34 6.14 33.32
C GLU A 93 -22.01 5.40 33.14
N VAL A 94 -20.96 5.88 33.81
CA VAL A 94 -19.59 5.36 33.63
C VAL A 94 -19.51 3.85 33.89
N ALA A 95 -20.17 3.38 34.95
CA ALA A 95 -20.23 1.95 35.27
C ALA A 95 -20.90 1.13 34.17
N GLU A 96 -21.94 1.68 33.53
CA GLU A 96 -22.68 1.00 32.47
C GLU A 96 -21.87 0.97 31.16
N MET A 97 -21.24 2.09 30.79
CA MET A 97 -20.29 2.12 29.66
C MET A 97 -19.18 1.10 29.84
N GLN A 98 -18.58 1.02 31.03
CA GLN A 98 -17.52 0.06 31.33
C GLN A 98 -18.01 -1.39 31.22
N ARG A 99 -19.23 -1.69 31.68
CA ARG A 99 -19.87 -3.01 31.56
C ARG A 99 -20.09 -3.39 30.10
N LEU A 100 -20.64 -2.48 29.29
CA LEU A 100 -20.86 -2.70 27.85
C LEU A 100 -19.55 -2.95 27.11
N LEU A 101 -18.55 -2.09 27.30
CA LEU A 101 -17.22 -2.24 26.70
C LEU A 101 -16.59 -3.59 27.05
N THR A 102 -16.59 -3.95 28.33
CA THR A 102 -16.00 -5.21 28.81
C THR A 102 -16.73 -6.43 28.24
N THR A 103 -18.04 -6.35 28.07
CA THR A 103 -18.87 -7.46 27.58
C THR A 103 -18.73 -7.63 26.06
N ARG A 104 -18.92 -6.54 25.30
CA ARG A 104 -18.87 -6.53 23.83
C ARG A 104 -17.45 -6.77 23.30
N MET A 105 -16.41 -6.35 24.03
CA MET A 105 -15.02 -6.63 23.64
C MET A 105 -14.70 -8.13 23.57
N LYS A 106 -15.37 -8.95 24.38
CA LYS A 106 -15.21 -10.42 24.37
C LYS A 106 -15.82 -11.06 23.12
N THR A 107 -16.78 -10.41 22.47
CA THR A 107 -17.50 -10.96 21.32
C THR A 107 -16.80 -10.64 20.00
N VAL A 108 -15.98 -9.58 19.94
CA VAL A 108 -15.23 -9.23 18.73
C VAL A 108 -14.12 -10.26 18.48
N ARG A 109 -14.22 -11.02 17.39
CA ARG A 109 -13.26 -12.09 17.02
C ARG A 109 -12.80 -11.92 15.57
N ALA A 110 -11.60 -12.41 15.27
CA ALA A 110 -11.05 -12.39 13.92
C ALA A 110 -11.85 -13.29 12.97
N ASP A 111 -12.34 -14.41 13.51
CA ASP A 111 -13.28 -15.31 12.86
C ASP A 111 -14.64 -15.19 13.57
N PRO A 112 -15.64 -14.53 12.94
CA PRO A 112 -16.98 -14.41 13.49
C PRO A 112 -17.71 -15.74 13.65
N SER A 113 -17.30 -16.78 12.91
CA SER A 113 -17.91 -18.13 12.95
C SER A 113 -17.38 -19.01 14.09
N SER A 114 -16.35 -18.53 14.81
CA SER A 114 -15.73 -19.29 15.89
C SER A 114 -16.64 -19.38 17.12
N ASN A 115 -17.04 -20.61 17.47
CA ASN A 115 -17.81 -20.93 18.68
C ASN A 115 -16.95 -21.09 19.95
N ALA A 116 -15.69 -20.62 19.94
CA ALA A 116 -14.80 -20.76 21.08
C ALA A 116 -15.34 -19.99 22.30
N SER A 117 -15.57 -20.71 23.41
CA SER A 117 -16.01 -20.11 24.67
C SER A 117 -14.89 -19.27 25.32
N GLY A 118 -15.23 -18.07 25.79
CA GLY A 118 -14.28 -17.16 26.42
C GLY A 118 -13.70 -16.13 25.45
N GLY A 119 -13.62 -14.88 25.88
CA GLY A 119 -13.12 -13.75 25.11
C GLY A 119 -12.32 -12.80 26.00
N ASN A 120 -11.38 -12.07 25.39
CA ASN A 120 -10.51 -11.15 26.09
C ASN A 120 -11.17 -9.75 26.20
N SER A 121 -11.35 -9.27 27.43
CA SER A 121 -11.94 -7.96 27.76
C SER A 121 -10.93 -6.88 28.16
N THR A 122 -9.64 -7.15 28.03
CA THR A 122 -8.55 -6.21 28.32
C THR A 122 -7.67 -6.03 27.08
N ARG A 123 -8.32 -5.83 25.93
CA ARG A 123 -7.68 -5.67 24.62
C ARG A 123 -7.39 -4.19 24.34
N ARG A 124 -6.60 -3.92 23.31
CA ARG A 124 -6.38 -2.55 22.84
C ARG A 124 -7.69 -2.02 22.26
N ILE A 125 -8.14 -0.86 22.70
CA ILE A 125 -9.35 -0.19 22.21
C ILE A 125 -9.07 1.26 21.84
N LEU A 126 -9.80 1.75 20.84
CA LEU A 126 -9.85 3.16 20.47
C LEU A 126 -11.21 3.72 20.91
N ILE A 127 -11.20 4.77 21.71
CA ILE A 127 -12.38 5.55 22.10
C ILE A 127 -12.31 6.87 21.33
N GLN A 128 -13.16 7.04 20.32
CA GLN A 128 -13.23 8.28 19.55
C GLN A 128 -14.12 9.30 20.26
N THR A 129 -13.67 10.55 20.32
CA THR A 129 -14.39 11.61 21.01
C THR A 129 -14.66 12.82 20.10
N THR A 130 -15.37 13.80 20.66
CA THR A 130 -15.59 15.12 20.06
C THR A 130 -14.43 16.10 20.31
N PHE A 131 -13.40 15.71 21.05
CA PHE A 131 -12.27 16.57 21.37
C PHE A 131 -11.50 17.00 20.10
N ALA A 132 -11.31 18.31 19.93
CA ALA A 132 -10.68 18.90 18.76
C ALA A 132 -9.35 19.64 19.06
N GLY A 133 -8.82 19.50 20.28
CA GLY A 133 -7.56 20.12 20.70
C GLY A 133 -6.31 19.30 20.35
N SER A 134 -5.15 19.80 20.78
CA SER A 134 -3.87 19.09 20.63
C SER A 134 -3.76 17.87 21.55
N THR A 135 -2.89 16.92 21.19
CA THR A 135 -2.58 15.75 22.04
C THR A 135 -2.17 16.15 23.45
N THR A 136 -1.35 17.18 23.61
CA THR A 136 -0.90 17.67 24.92
C THR A 136 -2.07 18.20 25.74
N ALA A 137 -2.98 18.95 25.13
CA ALA A 137 -4.18 19.44 25.80
C ALA A 137 -5.10 18.28 26.21
N PHE A 138 -5.21 17.24 25.36
CA PHE A 138 -6.02 16.06 25.67
C PHE A 138 -5.45 15.27 26.84
N ALA A 139 -4.14 15.00 26.82
CA ALA A 139 -3.43 14.31 27.89
C ALA A 139 -3.52 15.07 29.22
N SER A 140 -3.39 16.40 29.19
CA SER A 140 -3.53 17.25 30.37
C SER A 140 -4.96 17.19 30.94
N MET A 141 -5.99 17.28 30.08
CA MET A 141 -7.39 17.17 30.52
C MET A 141 -7.68 15.82 31.20
N LEU A 142 -7.17 14.73 30.63
CA LEU A 142 -7.31 13.39 31.20
C LEU A 142 -6.34 13.10 32.35
N ARG A 143 -5.57 14.09 32.81
CA ARG A 143 -4.57 13.97 33.88
C ARG A 143 -3.61 12.80 33.65
N CYS A 144 -3.07 12.71 32.44
CA CYS A 144 -2.07 11.73 32.08
C CYS A 144 -0.66 12.33 32.17
N ARG A 145 0.32 11.50 32.53
CA ARG A 145 1.73 11.89 32.58
C ARG A 145 2.50 11.23 31.43
N PRO A 146 3.37 11.98 30.71
CA PRO A 146 4.31 11.39 29.75
C PRO A 146 5.10 10.22 30.33
N THR A 147 5.28 9.16 29.53
CA THR A 147 6.17 8.05 29.87
C THR A 147 7.18 7.81 28.77
N ASP A 148 8.37 7.35 29.15
CA ASP A 148 9.40 6.86 28.22
C ASP A 148 9.12 5.40 27.77
N ILE A 149 8.01 4.81 28.23
CA ILE A 149 7.59 3.46 27.84
C ILE A 149 7.14 3.50 26.38
N ASP A 150 7.99 2.98 25.51
CA ASP A 150 7.68 2.77 24.10
C ASP A 150 6.89 1.47 23.96
N ASN A 151 5.56 1.56 24.07
CA ASN A 151 4.70 0.48 23.63
C ASN A 151 4.82 0.44 22.11
N GLY A 152 5.71 -0.38 21.54
CA GLY A 152 6.02 -0.45 20.09
C GLY A 152 4.82 -0.66 19.14
N SER A 153 3.60 -0.78 19.67
CA SER A 153 2.33 -0.58 18.96
C SER A 153 2.00 0.87 18.57
N ASP A 154 2.61 1.90 19.17
CA ASP A 154 2.30 3.32 18.94
C ASP A 154 3.18 3.99 17.89
N GLU A 155 4.26 3.35 17.49
CA GLU A 155 4.96 3.68 16.25
C GLU A 155 4.21 3.15 15.02
N ARG A 156 3.12 2.40 15.22
CA ARG A 156 2.38 1.84 14.11
C ARG A 156 1.65 2.93 13.36
N LEU A 157 1.90 2.93 12.07
CA LEU A 157 1.15 3.75 11.14
C LEU A 157 -0.30 3.28 11.14
N PRO A 158 -1.25 4.21 11.14
CA PRO A 158 -2.66 3.88 11.12
C PRO A 158 -3.05 3.20 9.79
N LEU A 159 -4.14 2.43 9.82
CA LEU A 159 -4.65 1.77 8.61
C LEU A 159 -4.90 2.76 7.46
N GLU A 160 -5.38 3.96 7.76
CA GLU A 160 -5.57 5.02 6.76
C GLU A 160 -4.28 5.41 6.02
N ASP A 161 -3.13 5.30 6.69
CA ASP A 161 -1.83 5.53 6.06
C ASP A 161 -1.38 4.29 5.28
N LEU A 162 -1.67 3.08 5.77
CA LEU A 162 -1.38 1.84 5.04
C LEU A 162 -2.19 1.74 3.74
N ASP A 163 -3.46 2.14 3.77
CA ASP A 163 -4.38 2.10 2.64
C ASP A 163 -4.07 3.17 1.57
N LYS A 164 -3.08 4.07 1.80
CA LYS A 164 -2.53 4.95 0.74
C LYS A 164 -1.65 4.21 -0.25
N VAL A 165 -1.21 2.99 0.07
CA VAL A 165 -0.44 2.16 -0.86
C VAL A 165 -1.32 1.74 -2.03
N THR A 166 -0.88 2.08 -3.24
CA THR A 166 -1.57 1.77 -4.50
C THR A 166 -0.82 0.65 -5.22
N PRO A 167 -1.43 -0.02 -6.22
CA PRO A 167 -0.71 -1.01 -7.02
C PRO A 167 0.53 -0.46 -7.72
N GLU A 168 0.53 0.81 -8.12
CA GLU A 168 1.72 1.51 -8.62
C GLU A 168 2.84 1.56 -7.58
N HIS A 169 2.54 1.94 -6.33
CA HIS A 169 3.54 1.94 -5.26
C HIS A 169 4.12 0.55 -5.01
N VAL A 170 3.28 -0.49 -5.04
CA VAL A 170 3.71 -1.88 -4.88
C VAL A 170 4.60 -2.30 -6.04
N TRP A 171 4.18 -2.04 -7.28
CA TRP A 171 4.95 -2.38 -8.48
C TRP A 171 6.32 -1.69 -8.47
N ASN A 172 6.36 -0.37 -8.22
CA ASN A 172 7.60 0.40 -8.09
C ASN A 172 8.53 -0.19 -7.00
N ALA A 173 7.98 -0.60 -5.86
CA ALA A 173 8.77 -1.25 -4.82
C ALA A 173 9.35 -2.59 -5.31
N VAL A 174 8.55 -3.45 -5.95
CA VAL A 174 9.03 -4.73 -6.50
C VAL A 174 10.17 -4.51 -7.50
N GLN A 175 10.05 -3.52 -8.39
CA GLN A 175 11.12 -3.21 -9.35
C GLN A 175 12.44 -2.81 -8.65
N GLN A 176 12.37 -2.09 -7.53
CA GLN A 176 13.58 -1.76 -6.75
C GLN A 176 14.24 -3.01 -6.12
N PHE A 177 13.44 -4.00 -5.71
CA PHE A 177 13.95 -5.27 -5.21
C PHE A 177 14.57 -6.11 -6.32
N VAL A 178 13.92 -6.20 -7.49
CA VAL A 178 14.44 -6.91 -8.68
C VAL A 178 15.77 -6.30 -9.13
N ALA A 179 15.90 -4.97 -9.10
CA ALA A 179 17.14 -4.27 -9.45
C ALA A 179 18.28 -4.50 -8.44
N GLY A 180 18.02 -5.08 -7.26
CA GLY A 180 19.04 -5.45 -6.27
C GLY A 180 19.68 -4.30 -5.49
N GLY A 181 19.13 -3.07 -5.59
CA GLY A 181 19.71 -1.84 -5.01
C GLY A 181 18.90 -1.19 -3.89
N VAL A 182 17.82 -1.82 -3.43
CA VAL A 182 16.90 -1.23 -2.47
C VAL A 182 17.51 -1.14 -1.05
N LYS A 183 17.50 0.06 -0.47
CA LYS A 183 17.89 0.28 0.93
C LYS A 183 16.67 0.30 1.82
N HIS A 184 16.65 -0.57 2.83
CA HIS A 184 15.54 -0.65 3.78
C HIS A 184 15.96 -1.27 5.12
N ALA A 185 15.18 -1.04 6.18
CA ALA A 185 15.43 -1.58 7.52
C ALA A 185 14.83 -2.98 7.79
N PHE A 186 14.21 -3.61 6.78
CA PHE A 186 13.54 -4.91 6.94
C PHE A 186 14.50 -6.09 6.79
N GLY A 187 14.26 -7.14 7.57
CA GLY A 187 14.97 -8.42 7.45
C GLY A 187 14.40 -9.32 6.35
N PRO A 188 15.02 -10.50 6.14
CA PRO A 188 14.55 -11.50 5.17
C PRO A 188 13.19 -12.07 5.57
N SER A 189 12.49 -12.67 4.60
CA SER A 189 11.23 -13.37 4.84
C SER A 189 11.44 -14.62 5.68
N THR A 190 10.51 -14.88 6.61
CA THR A 190 10.53 -16.09 7.43
C THR A 190 9.66 -17.20 6.83
N ASN A 191 8.37 -16.91 6.59
CA ASN A 191 7.38 -17.94 6.24
C ASN A 191 6.82 -17.80 4.81
N TYR A 192 6.89 -16.60 4.24
CA TYR A 192 6.25 -16.27 2.97
C TYR A 192 7.17 -15.46 2.07
N ASP A 193 7.11 -15.73 0.76
CA ASP A 193 7.77 -14.95 -0.28
C ASP A 193 6.74 -14.35 -1.24
N LEU A 194 7.01 -13.14 -1.70
CA LEU A 194 6.32 -12.52 -2.82
C LEU A 194 7.06 -12.92 -4.10
N ILE A 195 6.31 -13.33 -5.12
CA ILE A 195 6.86 -13.71 -6.43
C ILE A 195 6.75 -12.52 -7.38
N ALA A 196 7.90 -12.05 -7.89
CA ALA A 196 7.96 -11.03 -8.92
C ALA A 196 7.75 -11.62 -10.32
N ASP A 197 7.56 -10.76 -11.33
CA ASP A 197 7.27 -11.17 -12.71
C ASP A 197 8.42 -11.94 -13.37
N ASP A 198 9.66 -11.68 -12.95
CA ASP A 198 10.85 -12.43 -13.37
C ASP A 198 11.04 -13.77 -12.63
N GLY A 199 10.09 -14.13 -11.75
CA GLY A 199 10.12 -15.33 -10.92
C GLY A 199 11.00 -15.21 -9.66
N SER A 200 11.65 -14.07 -9.44
CA SER A 200 12.44 -13.84 -8.24
C SER A 200 11.56 -13.74 -6.99
N ARG A 201 12.15 -14.07 -5.83
CA ARG A 201 11.46 -14.17 -4.55
C ARG A 201 11.90 -13.05 -3.62
N HIS A 202 10.95 -12.30 -3.10
CA HIS A 202 11.23 -11.14 -2.25
C HIS A 202 10.43 -11.18 -0.94
N PRO A 203 10.98 -10.61 0.15
CA PRO A 203 10.29 -10.55 1.43
C PRO A 203 9.04 -9.66 1.37
N PRO A 204 7.81 -10.19 1.53
CA PRO A 204 6.58 -9.42 1.36
C PRO A 204 6.50 -8.21 2.30
N LYS A 205 6.96 -8.39 3.55
CA LYS A 205 6.98 -7.30 4.54
C LYS A 205 7.91 -6.16 4.12
N ALA A 206 9.05 -6.47 3.51
CA ALA A 206 9.99 -5.45 3.06
C ALA A 206 9.48 -4.73 1.82
N VAL A 207 8.93 -5.47 0.84
CA VAL A 207 8.31 -4.91 -0.36
C VAL A 207 7.20 -3.93 0.03
N PHE A 208 6.29 -4.33 0.91
CA PHE A 208 5.23 -3.44 1.37
C PHE A 208 5.77 -2.23 2.15
N GLY A 209 6.83 -2.41 2.95
CA GLY A 209 7.47 -1.32 3.68
C GLY A 209 8.00 -0.23 2.76
N VAL A 210 8.70 -0.63 1.69
CA VAL A 210 9.20 0.30 0.66
C VAL A 210 8.05 0.95 -0.11
N ALA A 211 7.03 0.18 -0.49
CA ALA A 211 5.82 0.73 -1.14
C ALA A 211 5.11 1.77 -0.26
N LEU A 212 5.04 1.53 1.05
CA LEU A 212 4.46 2.47 2.01
C LEU A 212 5.33 3.73 2.17
N SER A 213 6.66 3.59 2.15
CA SER A 213 7.55 4.75 2.14
C SER A 213 7.30 5.63 0.91
N LEU A 214 7.11 5.02 -0.27
CA LEU A 214 6.75 5.75 -1.50
C LEU A 214 5.41 6.47 -1.35
N ALA A 215 4.39 5.77 -0.83
CA ALA A 215 3.05 6.33 -0.61
C ALA A 215 3.01 7.48 0.41
N LEU A 216 3.97 7.51 1.34
CA LEU A 216 4.11 8.53 2.38
C LEU A 216 5.20 9.55 2.07
N ALA A 217 5.42 9.84 0.77
CA ALA A 217 6.35 10.86 0.30
C ALA A 217 7.79 10.69 0.82
N GLY A 218 8.26 9.45 0.90
CA GLY A 218 9.63 9.11 1.30
C GLY A 218 9.85 8.95 2.80
N PHE A 219 8.80 8.99 3.62
CA PHE A 219 8.91 8.67 5.06
C PHE A 219 9.54 7.28 5.25
N GLU A 220 10.59 7.17 6.08
CA GLU A 220 11.27 5.90 6.32
C GLU A 220 10.39 4.95 7.13
N VAL A 221 9.77 3.98 6.45
CA VAL A 221 8.96 2.96 7.10
C VAL A 221 9.85 1.85 7.67
N LEU A 222 9.61 1.49 8.94
CA LEU A 222 10.38 0.49 9.68
C LEU A 222 9.53 -0.74 10.01
N PRO A 223 10.15 -1.92 10.30
CA PRO A 223 9.43 -3.16 10.60
C PRO A 223 8.40 -3.08 11.73
N ARG A 224 8.54 -2.11 12.62
CA ARG A 224 7.64 -1.84 13.76
C ARG A 224 6.41 -1.00 13.40
N HIS A 225 6.44 -0.28 12.28
CA HIS A 225 5.34 0.59 11.84
C HIS A 225 4.10 -0.18 11.37
N PHE A 226 4.21 -1.46 11.03
CA PHE A 226 3.05 -2.28 10.67
C PHE A 226 3.30 -3.77 10.91
N ALA A 227 2.21 -4.51 11.10
CA ALA A 227 2.25 -5.97 11.13
C ALA A 227 2.17 -6.55 9.71
N ALA A 228 2.80 -7.69 9.50
CA ALA A 228 2.74 -8.44 8.25
C ALA A 228 2.53 -9.92 8.51
N GLY A 229 1.95 -10.61 7.54
CA GLY A 229 1.53 -12.00 7.63
C GLY A 229 0.15 -12.21 7.04
N GLU A 230 -0.30 -13.46 7.04
CA GLU A 230 -1.60 -13.85 6.52
C GLU A 230 -2.73 -13.06 7.19
N GLY A 231 -3.67 -12.54 6.39
CA GLY A 231 -4.78 -11.69 6.86
C GLY A 231 -4.42 -10.25 7.26
N SER A 232 -3.14 -9.84 7.19
CA SER A 232 -2.75 -8.45 7.47
C SER A 232 -3.06 -7.50 6.32
N ALA A 233 -3.15 -6.18 6.61
CA ALA A 233 -3.36 -5.15 5.59
C ALA A 233 -2.27 -5.17 4.50
N SER A 234 -1.02 -5.40 4.89
CA SER A 234 0.10 -5.46 3.93
C SER A 234 -0.07 -6.61 2.93
N PHE A 235 -0.40 -7.82 3.36
CA PHE A 235 -0.60 -8.96 2.46
C PHE A 235 -1.84 -8.78 1.56
N ARG A 236 -2.92 -8.22 2.11
CA ARG A 236 -4.13 -7.91 1.36
C ARG A 236 -3.84 -6.93 0.22
N LEU A 237 -3.09 -5.85 0.50
CA LEU A 237 -2.76 -4.83 -0.49
C LEU A 237 -1.77 -5.34 -1.55
N LEU A 238 -0.79 -6.16 -1.17
CA LEU A 238 0.11 -6.81 -2.13
C LEU A 238 -0.65 -7.72 -3.11
N ARG A 239 -1.60 -8.53 -2.62
CA ARG A 239 -2.45 -9.38 -3.48
C ARG A 239 -3.42 -8.57 -4.33
N ALA A 240 -3.96 -7.48 -3.81
CA ALA A 240 -4.82 -6.58 -4.58
C ALA A 240 -4.06 -5.89 -5.74
N ALA A 241 -2.74 -5.75 -5.61
CA ALA A 241 -1.83 -5.34 -6.68
C ALA A 241 -1.41 -6.51 -7.60
N ASP A 242 -2.11 -7.64 -7.55
CA ASP A 242 -1.93 -8.84 -8.38
C ASP A 242 -0.60 -9.58 -8.18
N PHE A 243 0.09 -9.36 -7.04
CA PHE A 243 1.28 -10.14 -6.67
C PHE A 243 0.94 -11.39 -5.87
N GLU A 244 1.59 -12.50 -6.24
CA GLU A 244 1.43 -13.78 -5.56
C GLU A 244 2.32 -13.84 -4.30
N ILE A 245 1.74 -14.31 -3.19
CA ILE A 245 2.47 -14.56 -1.93
C ILE A 245 2.36 -16.05 -1.60
N VAL A 246 3.49 -16.75 -1.62
CA VAL A 246 3.59 -18.19 -1.39
C VAL A 246 4.26 -18.51 -0.07
N ARG A 247 3.91 -19.64 0.56
CA ARG A 247 4.66 -20.16 1.72
C ARG A 247 5.98 -20.79 1.27
N LYS A 248 7.00 -20.72 2.12
CA LYS A 248 8.31 -21.36 1.84
C LYS A 248 8.26 -22.88 1.99
N ASP A 249 7.43 -23.34 2.91
CA ASP A 249 7.34 -24.73 3.41
C ASP A 249 6.24 -25.55 2.74
N GLY A 250 5.55 -24.99 1.74
CA GLY A 250 4.61 -25.72 0.87
C GLY A 250 4.98 -25.50 -0.59
N ALA A 251 5.12 -26.59 -1.34
CA ALA A 251 5.17 -26.51 -2.80
C ALA A 251 3.92 -25.75 -3.27
N SER A 252 4.11 -24.60 -3.91
CA SER A 252 3.04 -23.97 -4.67
C SER A 252 2.79 -24.89 -5.87
N GLU A 253 1.68 -25.63 -5.86
CA GLU A 253 1.00 -25.92 -7.11
C GLU A 253 0.52 -24.57 -7.63
N ALA A 254 1.38 -23.90 -8.39
CA ALA A 254 0.95 -22.77 -9.18
C ALA A 254 -0.28 -23.25 -9.96
N PRO A 255 -1.42 -22.53 -9.91
CA PRO A 255 -2.48 -22.77 -10.87
C PRO A 255 -1.84 -22.57 -12.24
N VAL A 256 -1.55 -23.67 -12.93
CA VAL A 256 -1.23 -23.61 -14.35
C VAL A 256 -2.51 -23.06 -14.95
N ASP A 257 -2.46 -21.80 -15.40
CA ASP A 257 -3.55 -21.19 -16.17
C ASP A 257 -4.01 -22.23 -17.20
N PRO A 258 -5.26 -22.73 -17.14
CA PRO A 258 -5.75 -23.72 -18.10
C PRO A 258 -5.62 -23.23 -19.54
N GLU A 259 -5.58 -21.90 -19.77
CA GLU A 259 -5.37 -21.27 -21.07
C GLU A 259 -3.88 -21.11 -21.46
N ALA A 260 -2.93 -21.47 -20.58
CA ALA A 260 -1.50 -21.62 -20.92
C ALA A 260 -1.22 -22.92 -21.71
N LEU A 261 -2.19 -23.82 -21.80
CA LEU A 261 -2.15 -25.00 -22.68
C LEU A 261 -2.85 -24.68 -24.00
N ALA A 262 -2.11 -24.16 -24.98
CA ALA A 262 -2.62 -24.10 -26.34
C ALA A 262 -2.58 -25.51 -26.98
N TRP A 263 -3.75 -26.10 -27.23
CA TRP A 263 -3.87 -27.33 -28.02
C TRP A 263 -3.94 -26.99 -29.52
N ARG A 264 -2.91 -27.37 -30.26
CA ARG A 264 -3.04 -27.77 -31.67
C ARG A 264 -2.62 -29.22 -31.76
N GLU A 265 -3.35 -29.98 -32.57
CA GLU A 265 -3.18 -31.42 -32.84
C GLU A 265 -1.74 -31.91 -32.60
N GLY A 266 -1.54 -32.68 -31.53
CA GLY A 266 -0.49 -33.69 -31.47
C GLY A 266 0.83 -33.39 -30.76
N GLU A 267 1.21 -32.13 -30.48
CA GLU A 267 2.53 -31.85 -29.88
C GLU A 267 2.46 -30.96 -28.63
N ARG A 268 2.88 -31.51 -27.49
CA ARG A 268 2.98 -30.76 -26.23
C ARG A 268 4.22 -29.88 -26.26
N ARG A 269 4.02 -28.56 -26.36
CA ARG A 269 5.09 -27.59 -26.10
C ARG A 269 4.64 -26.62 -25.02
N LEU A 270 5.47 -26.41 -23.99
CA LEU A 270 5.31 -25.34 -23.01
C LEU A 270 5.46 -24.00 -23.74
N VAL A 271 4.37 -23.27 -23.96
CA VAL A 271 4.41 -21.96 -24.59
C VAL A 271 4.74 -20.92 -23.53
N ALA A 272 6.03 -20.62 -23.38
CA ALA A 272 6.53 -19.57 -22.48
C ALA A 272 6.12 -18.14 -22.90
N HIS A 273 5.41 -17.97 -24.01
CA HIS A 273 5.22 -16.68 -24.68
C HIS A 273 4.18 -15.75 -24.02
N ARG A 274 3.30 -16.26 -23.15
CA ARG A 274 2.20 -15.46 -22.54
C ARG A 274 2.46 -14.97 -21.12
N ALA A 275 3.38 -15.61 -20.40
CA ALA A 275 3.71 -15.21 -19.02
C ALA A 275 4.51 -13.89 -18.99
N GLY A 276 5.37 -13.64 -19.98
CA GLY A 276 6.13 -12.39 -20.10
C GLY A 276 5.29 -11.18 -20.52
N GLU A 277 4.15 -11.39 -21.19
CA GLU A 277 3.25 -10.31 -21.61
C GLU A 277 2.36 -9.78 -20.47
N ARG A 278 2.24 -10.54 -19.36
CA ARG A 278 1.48 -10.14 -18.16
C ARG A 278 2.45 -9.86 -17.03
N GLY A 279 3.04 -8.66 -17.00
CA GLY A 279 3.63 -8.16 -15.75
C GLY A 279 2.49 -8.03 -14.73
N ARG A 280 2.38 -8.97 -13.79
CA ARG A 280 1.18 -9.16 -12.95
C ARG A 280 0.84 -7.86 -12.22
N GLY A 281 1.85 -7.19 -11.67
CA GLY A 281 1.68 -5.86 -11.06
C GLY A 281 1.55 -4.71 -12.05
N LEU A 282 2.21 -4.79 -13.21
CA LEU A 282 2.32 -3.69 -14.17
C LEU A 282 0.98 -3.35 -14.83
N ALA A 283 0.27 -4.37 -15.30
CA ALA A 283 -1.03 -4.18 -15.94
C ALA A 283 -2.07 -3.62 -14.95
N ARG A 284 -2.02 -4.07 -13.69
CA ARG A 284 -2.91 -3.55 -12.64
C ARG A 284 -2.57 -2.11 -12.28
N ALA A 285 -1.29 -1.79 -12.10
CA ALA A 285 -0.83 -0.44 -11.82
C ALA A 285 -1.27 0.56 -12.90
N LYS A 286 -1.12 0.21 -14.18
CA LYS A 286 -1.52 1.07 -15.30
C LYS A 286 -3.03 1.32 -15.34
N LYS A 287 -3.85 0.28 -15.18
CA LYS A 287 -5.32 0.43 -15.20
C LYS A 287 -5.82 1.31 -14.06
N ASP A 288 -5.30 1.10 -12.84
CA ASP A 288 -5.69 1.90 -11.68
C ASP A 288 -5.25 3.37 -11.82
N GLN A 289 -4.05 3.62 -12.37
CA GLN A 289 -3.61 4.97 -12.73
C GLN A 289 -4.56 5.61 -13.75
N PHE A 290 -4.89 4.89 -14.82
CA PHE A 290 -5.78 5.38 -15.88
C PHE A 290 -7.16 5.76 -15.33
N ILE A 291 -7.75 4.92 -14.47
CA ILE A 291 -9.03 5.20 -13.82
C ILE A 291 -8.92 6.43 -12.92
N LYS A 292 -7.81 6.60 -12.19
CA LYS A 292 -7.61 7.77 -11.33
C LYS A 292 -7.51 9.08 -12.12
N GLU A 293 -6.85 9.04 -13.27
CA GLU A 293 -6.66 10.22 -14.14
C GLU A 293 -7.92 10.56 -14.94
N HIS A 294 -8.65 9.55 -15.43
CA HIS A 294 -9.77 9.75 -16.36
C HIS A 294 -11.16 9.48 -15.75
N GLY A 295 -11.24 8.95 -14.53
CA GLY A 295 -12.48 8.59 -13.84
C GLY A 295 -13.16 7.31 -14.33
N ARG A 296 -12.64 6.68 -15.40
CA ARG A 296 -13.21 5.50 -16.06
C ARG A 296 -12.14 4.76 -16.88
N LEU A 297 -12.39 3.48 -17.18
CA LEU A 297 -11.51 2.64 -17.99
C LEU A 297 -12.08 2.44 -19.40
N PHE A 298 -11.38 2.95 -20.42
CA PHE A 298 -11.77 2.84 -21.82
C PHE A 298 -10.53 2.59 -22.71
N CYS A 299 -10.77 2.13 -23.93
CA CYS A 299 -9.69 1.92 -24.90
C CYS A 299 -9.15 3.25 -25.42
N GLU A 300 -7.85 3.48 -25.30
CA GLU A 300 -7.17 4.69 -25.79
C GLU A 300 -7.26 4.85 -27.32
N SER A 301 -7.33 3.74 -28.06
CA SER A 301 -7.42 3.74 -29.53
C SER A 301 -8.82 3.97 -30.08
N CYS A 302 -9.85 3.31 -29.53
CA CYS A 302 -11.21 3.36 -30.10
C CYS A 302 -12.28 3.96 -29.18
N GLY A 303 -11.94 4.30 -27.94
CA GLY A 303 -12.86 4.88 -26.97
C GLY A 303 -13.90 3.91 -26.39
N GLU A 304 -13.84 2.62 -26.74
CA GLU A 304 -14.76 1.60 -26.21
C GLU A 304 -14.64 1.54 -24.68
N GLU A 305 -15.79 1.55 -24.00
CA GLU A 305 -15.91 1.55 -22.54
C GLU A 305 -16.68 0.28 -22.11
N PRO A 306 -15.99 -0.85 -21.89
CA PRO A 306 -16.64 -2.15 -21.73
C PRO A 306 -17.62 -2.22 -20.55
N VAL A 307 -17.30 -1.60 -19.42
CA VAL A 307 -18.20 -1.56 -18.25
C VAL A 307 -19.53 -0.89 -18.61
N ARG A 308 -19.47 0.20 -19.38
CA ARG A 308 -20.66 0.89 -19.86
C ARG A 308 -21.42 0.04 -20.89
N ARG A 309 -20.72 -0.66 -21.78
CA ARG A 309 -21.31 -1.50 -22.82
C ARG A 309 -22.00 -2.75 -22.27
N PHE A 310 -21.37 -3.44 -21.34
CA PHE A 310 -21.84 -4.73 -20.81
C PHE A 310 -22.58 -4.59 -19.47
N GLY A 311 -22.57 -3.41 -18.85
CA GLY A 311 -23.29 -3.13 -17.61
C GLY A 311 -22.76 -3.86 -16.38
N THR A 312 -21.51 -4.34 -16.43
CA THR A 312 -20.89 -5.13 -15.35
C THR A 312 -19.45 -4.68 -15.10
N PRO A 313 -19.02 -4.54 -13.83
CA PRO A 313 -17.63 -4.26 -13.49
C PRO A 313 -16.65 -5.32 -14.03
N HIS A 314 -17.12 -6.57 -14.22
CA HIS A 314 -16.30 -7.64 -14.78
C HIS A 314 -15.81 -7.36 -16.21
N ALA A 315 -16.44 -6.43 -16.92
CA ALA A 315 -16.03 -6.04 -18.27
C ALA A 315 -14.71 -5.26 -18.31
N GLU A 316 -14.16 -4.81 -17.17
CA GLU A 316 -12.79 -4.25 -17.11
C GLU A 316 -11.73 -5.25 -17.61
N ALA A 317 -12.02 -6.55 -17.56
CA ALA A 317 -11.19 -7.60 -18.15
C ALA A 317 -11.03 -7.48 -19.68
N CYS A 318 -11.93 -6.76 -20.37
CA CYS A 318 -11.86 -6.55 -21.81
C CYS A 318 -10.82 -5.49 -22.22
N ILE A 319 -10.28 -4.72 -21.28
CA ILE A 319 -9.17 -3.79 -21.50
C ILE A 319 -7.87 -4.49 -21.11
N GLU A 320 -6.93 -4.55 -22.03
CA GLU A 320 -5.59 -5.11 -21.91
C GLU A 320 -4.57 -3.96 -21.87
N VAL A 321 -3.42 -4.18 -21.23
CA VAL A 321 -2.34 -3.19 -21.18
C VAL A 321 -1.29 -3.58 -22.19
N HIS A 322 -1.05 -2.71 -23.15
CA HIS A 322 -0.11 -2.89 -24.24
C HIS A 322 1.16 -2.07 -23.99
N HIS A 323 2.32 -2.58 -24.41
CA HIS A 323 3.56 -1.81 -24.44
C HIS A 323 3.61 -1.03 -25.75
N ALA A 324 3.41 0.29 -25.70
CA ALA A 324 3.27 1.13 -26.90
C ALA A 324 4.51 1.10 -27.80
N SER A 325 5.70 1.00 -27.19
CA SER A 325 6.96 1.33 -27.85
C SER A 325 7.81 0.12 -28.28
N VAL A 326 7.59 -1.07 -27.71
CA VAL A 326 8.45 -2.25 -27.93
C VAL A 326 7.66 -3.55 -27.76
N GLN A 327 7.75 -4.48 -28.71
CA GLN A 327 7.30 -5.86 -28.46
C GLN A 327 8.11 -6.47 -27.33
N VAL A 328 7.47 -7.06 -26.34
CA VAL A 328 8.14 -7.71 -25.20
C VAL A 328 9.21 -8.73 -25.66
N SER A 329 9.02 -9.37 -26.82
CA SER A 329 9.98 -10.29 -27.45
C SER A 329 11.28 -9.65 -27.95
N GLU A 330 11.30 -8.32 -28.15
CA GLU A 330 12.45 -7.56 -28.65
C GLU A 330 13.14 -6.73 -27.55
N MET A 331 12.63 -6.79 -26.32
CA MET A 331 13.23 -6.08 -25.19
C MET A 331 14.59 -6.67 -24.81
N LYS A 332 15.61 -5.82 -24.71
CA LYS A 332 16.94 -6.22 -24.23
C LYS A 332 16.89 -6.54 -22.72
N PRO A 333 17.73 -7.47 -22.23
CA PRO A 333 17.89 -7.69 -20.79
C PRO A 333 18.20 -6.38 -20.06
N GLY A 334 17.40 -6.04 -19.04
CA GLY A 334 17.54 -4.81 -18.26
C GLY A 334 16.72 -3.60 -18.73
N HIS A 335 15.85 -3.76 -19.74
CA HIS A 335 14.90 -2.71 -20.12
C HIS A 335 13.93 -2.41 -18.96
N GLN A 336 13.82 -1.13 -18.58
CA GLN A 336 12.88 -0.66 -17.56
C GLN A 336 11.65 -0.08 -18.25
N THR A 337 10.53 -0.80 -18.19
CA THR A 337 9.24 -0.28 -18.63
C THR A 337 8.68 0.68 -17.58
N THR A 338 8.19 1.85 -17.98
CA THR A 338 7.42 2.76 -17.12
C THR A 338 5.93 2.71 -17.45
N LEU A 339 5.06 3.21 -16.58
CA LEU A 339 3.62 3.29 -16.87
C LEU A 339 3.29 4.20 -18.07
N ALA A 340 4.19 5.12 -18.42
CA ALA A 340 4.05 5.98 -19.59
C ALA A 340 4.31 5.23 -20.91
N ASP A 341 5.05 4.11 -20.87
CA ASP A 341 5.31 3.26 -22.04
C ASP A 341 4.16 2.30 -22.36
N LEU A 342 3.04 2.44 -21.64
CA LEU A 342 1.90 1.54 -21.70
C LEU A 342 0.63 2.24 -22.15
N GLU A 343 -0.22 1.50 -22.85
CA GLU A 343 -1.55 1.93 -23.30
C GLU A 343 -2.63 0.93 -22.90
N CYS A 344 -3.79 1.42 -22.49
CA CYS A 344 -4.99 0.65 -22.24
C CYS A 344 -5.79 0.44 -23.53
N LEU A 345 -5.76 -0.78 -24.08
CA LEU A 345 -6.42 -1.14 -25.33
C LEU A 345 -7.52 -2.19 -25.11
N CYS A 346 -8.64 -2.13 -25.83
CA CYS A 346 -9.58 -3.26 -25.79
C CYS A 346 -9.00 -4.48 -26.49
N ALA A 347 -9.51 -5.68 -26.17
CA ALA A 347 -9.04 -6.94 -26.76
C ALA A 347 -8.98 -6.94 -28.31
N ASN A 348 -9.84 -6.16 -28.98
CA ASN A 348 -9.81 -6.03 -30.44
C ASN A 348 -8.68 -5.11 -30.92
N CYS A 349 -8.54 -3.92 -30.32
CA CYS A 349 -7.47 -2.98 -30.66
C CYS A 349 -6.09 -3.55 -30.31
N HIS A 350 -5.99 -4.26 -29.19
CA HIS A 350 -4.75 -4.93 -28.78
C HIS A 350 -4.30 -5.96 -29.81
N ARG A 351 -5.21 -6.85 -30.26
CA ARG A 351 -4.92 -7.82 -31.34
C ARG A 351 -4.54 -7.15 -32.66
N LEU A 352 -5.21 -6.05 -33.02
CA LEU A 352 -4.92 -5.30 -34.24
C LEU A 352 -3.51 -4.70 -34.19
N VAL A 353 -3.13 -4.12 -33.05
CA VAL A 353 -1.81 -3.56 -32.80
C VAL A 353 -0.73 -4.63 -32.91
N HIS A 354 -0.88 -5.77 -32.23
CA HIS A 354 0.06 -6.89 -32.38
C HIS A 354 0.18 -7.38 -33.83
N ARG A 355 -0.93 -7.39 -34.58
CA ARG A 355 -0.92 -7.78 -36.00
C ARG A 355 -0.19 -6.78 -36.89
N ARG A 356 -0.27 -5.47 -36.59
CA ARG A 356 0.47 -4.40 -37.31
C ARG A 356 1.96 -4.49 -37.03
N ILE A 357 2.35 -4.62 -35.76
CA ILE A 357 3.77 -4.71 -35.39
C ILE A 357 4.39 -5.98 -35.99
N ALA A 358 3.70 -7.13 -35.95
CA ALA A 358 4.17 -8.38 -36.57
C ALA A 358 4.35 -8.28 -38.10
N LYS A 359 3.79 -7.26 -38.75
CA LYS A 359 3.95 -6.97 -40.18
C LYS A 359 4.94 -5.84 -40.48
N GLY A 360 5.55 -5.24 -39.46
CA GLY A 360 6.46 -4.10 -39.61
C GLY A 360 5.76 -2.78 -39.96
N GLU A 361 4.45 -2.68 -39.71
CA GLU A 361 3.70 -1.44 -39.91
C GLU A 361 3.81 -0.57 -38.65
N LEU A 362 4.40 0.63 -38.76
CA LEU A 362 4.41 1.64 -37.70
C LEU A 362 2.96 2.03 -37.34
N ILE A 363 2.65 2.05 -36.05
CA ILE A 363 1.31 2.39 -35.55
C ILE A 363 1.18 3.92 -35.56
N PRO A 364 0.08 4.51 -36.06
CA PRO A 364 -0.14 5.94 -35.95
C PRO A 364 -0.30 6.35 -34.48
N GLY A 365 0.65 7.11 -33.93
CA GLY A 365 0.64 7.56 -32.52
C GLY A 365 1.95 8.16 -31.96
N ASP A 366 3.09 8.03 -32.65
CA ASP A 366 4.44 8.41 -32.16
C ASP A 366 4.73 9.93 -32.03
N ASP A 367 3.73 10.81 -32.02
CA ASP A 367 3.94 12.28 -31.93
C ASP A 367 4.26 12.80 -30.50
N LYS A 368 4.73 11.95 -29.58
CA LYS A 368 5.03 12.35 -28.19
C LYS A 368 6.51 12.39 -27.80
N ASN A 369 7.46 12.34 -28.74
CA ASN A 369 8.88 12.52 -28.38
C ASN A 369 9.70 13.23 -29.48
N PRO A 370 10.04 14.53 -29.37
CA PRO A 370 10.73 15.29 -30.42
C PRO A 370 12.27 15.11 -30.40
N ALA A 371 12.80 13.97 -29.96
CA ALA A 371 14.22 13.82 -29.65
C ALA A 371 15.05 12.94 -30.60
N SER A 372 14.53 12.52 -31.76
CA SER A 372 15.31 11.63 -32.64
C SER A 372 14.99 11.77 -34.12
N SER A 373 15.12 12.96 -34.70
CA SER A 373 15.10 13.09 -36.16
C SER A 373 15.95 14.25 -36.70
N GLU A 374 17.21 14.37 -36.30
CA GLU A 374 18.20 15.15 -37.06
C GLU A 374 19.56 14.44 -37.05
N ALA A 375 19.65 13.34 -37.78
CA ALA A 375 20.93 12.80 -38.23
C ALA A 375 20.73 12.08 -39.56
N GLY A 376 20.93 12.80 -40.66
CA GLY A 376 21.13 12.19 -41.97
C GLY A 376 20.38 12.84 -43.10
N GLN A 377 20.82 14.03 -43.52
CA GLN A 377 20.73 14.43 -44.92
C GLN A 377 21.70 15.58 -45.18
N GLN A 378 22.84 15.26 -45.80
CA GLN A 378 23.48 16.10 -46.82
C GLN A 378 24.66 15.34 -47.43
N GLN A 379 24.46 14.81 -48.63
CA GLN A 379 25.51 14.54 -49.59
C GLN A 379 25.54 15.69 -50.61
N ALA A 380 26.77 16.14 -50.88
CA ALA A 380 27.30 16.67 -52.13
C ALA A 380 26.59 17.83 -52.85
N SER A 381 27.24 19.00 -52.86
CA SER A 381 27.39 19.78 -54.10
C SER A 381 28.71 20.56 -54.09
N GLU A 382 29.31 20.63 -55.27
CA GLU A 382 30.64 21.14 -55.61
C GLU A 382 30.74 22.67 -55.50
N ALA A 383 31.91 23.19 -55.12
CA ALA A 383 32.42 24.49 -55.59
C ALA A 383 33.94 24.59 -55.40
N GLU A 384 34.64 24.91 -56.49
CA GLU A 384 36.07 25.24 -56.57
C GLU A 384 36.48 26.47 -55.72
N PRO A 385 37.78 26.63 -55.39
CA PRO A 385 38.24 27.61 -54.41
C PRO A 385 38.50 29.01 -55.01
N ALA A 386 37.93 30.05 -54.38
CA ALA A 386 38.27 31.44 -54.65
C ALA A 386 39.34 31.97 -53.68
N ALA A 387 40.53 32.21 -54.25
CA ALA A 387 41.59 33.16 -53.88
C ALA A 387 41.60 33.78 -52.46
N LEU A 388 42.63 33.39 -51.69
CA LEU A 388 43.19 34.19 -50.59
C LEU A 388 43.95 35.40 -51.15
N ALA A 389 43.46 36.61 -50.88
CA ALA A 389 44.26 37.82 -50.95
C ALA A 389 44.90 38.08 -49.57
N ASN A 390 46.22 37.98 -49.56
CA ASN A 390 47.12 38.25 -48.45
C ASN A 390 47.19 39.75 -48.17
N ALA A 391 47.04 40.17 -46.91
CA ALA A 391 47.36 41.53 -46.46
C ALA A 391 48.16 41.46 -45.15
N ASN A 392 49.48 41.63 -45.31
CA ASN A 392 50.50 42.00 -44.34
C ASN A 392 51.69 42.41 -45.22
N ASP A 393 52.47 43.45 -44.99
CA ASP A 393 52.51 44.53 -44.02
C ASP A 393 53.64 45.49 -44.50
N VAL A 394 53.64 46.73 -44.02
CA VAL A 394 54.74 47.74 -43.96
C VAL A 394 55.74 47.87 -45.14
N SER A 395 55.85 49.06 -45.72
CA SER A 395 56.88 50.06 -45.34
C SER A 395 57.24 51.09 -46.41
N ALA A 396 57.31 52.34 -45.93
CA ALA A 396 58.27 53.39 -46.28
C ALA A 396 58.21 54.05 -47.67
N SER A 397 57.88 55.34 -47.72
CA SER A 397 58.87 56.45 -47.72
C SER A 397 58.31 57.72 -48.35
N ALA A 398 58.54 58.84 -47.67
CA ALA A 398 58.55 60.23 -48.13
C ALA A 398 57.22 60.94 -48.42
#